data_AF-X1DLH8-F1
#
_entry.id   AF-X1DLH8-F1
#
_cell.length_a   1.000
_cell.length_b   1.000
_cell.length_c   1.000
_cell.angle_alpha   90.00
_cell.angle_beta   90.00
_cell.angle_gamma   90.00
#
_symmetry.space_group_name_H-M   'P 1'
#
loop_
_entity.id
_entity.type
_entity.pdbx_description
1 polymer ?
#
loop_
_entity_poly.entity_id
_entity_poly.type
_entity_poly.pdbx_seq_one_letter_code
_entity_poly.pdbx_strand_id
1 'polypeptide(L)'
;NEVKTHSTILTKAETSKEQKDLISEGIKVLICDGTKIHKGIVESEQEVEENLEKLFENNPFDFVLVKYNRIDWDRFRTFSSIAKNYGWKYIITEMDAYFYYLLNKKAAYSTMRDPNIIRDDHIYILKSGPPRYKWQKEIRQIMDISGKAGRFLNFHDLRSLGDRYFVYITHLNDRLMHNLDFK
;
A
#
# COMPACT_ATOMS: atom_id res chain seq x y z
N ASN A 1 37.33 -3.91 11.09
CA ASN A 1 35.99 -4.49 10.83
C ASN A 1 35.41 -3.84 9.60
N GLU A 2 35.72 -4.44 8.45
CA GLU A 2 35.31 -3.98 7.12
C GLU A 2 33.80 -4.10 6.95
N VAL A 3 33.15 -3.00 6.55
CA VAL A 3 31.79 -3.04 6.03
C VAL A 3 31.88 -3.56 4.59
N LYS A 4 31.55 -4.84 4.41
CA LYS A 4 31.30 -5.42 3.08
C LYS A 4 29.99 -4.84 2.55
N THR A 5 30.07 -3.80 1.74
CA THR A 5 28.95 -3.34 0.93
C THR A 5 28.66 -4.41 -0.13
N HIS A 6 27.43 -4.92 -0.13
CA HIS A 6 26.89 -5.82 -1.15
C HIS A 6 26.93 -5.14 -2.52
N SER A 7 28.06 -5.26 -3.21
CA SER A 7 28.25 -4.97 -4.62
C SER A 7 27.68 -6.09 -5.47
N THR A 8 26.37 -6.31 -5.43
CA THR A 8 25.62 -7.21 -6.34
C THR A 8 24.14 -6.98 -6.01
N ILE A 9 23.30 -6.34 -6.82
CA ILE A 9 22.82 -6.81 -8.13
C ILE A 9 22.32 -5.57 -8.92
N LEU A 10 23.20 -4.95 -9.70
CA LEU A 10 22.83 -4.14 -10.86
C LEU A 10 23.08 -5.01 -12.11
N THR A 11 22.42 -6.16 -12.19
CA THR A 11 22.55 -7.05 -13.35
C THR A 11 21.20 -7.66 -13.68
N LYS A 12 20.50 -7.05 -14.65
CA LYS A 12 19.84 -7.70 -15.81
C LYS A 12 18.89 -6.71 -16.52
N ALA A 13 19.39 -5.52 -16.83
CA ALA A 13 18.90 -4.77 -17.98
C ALA A 13 20.09 -4.66 -18.93
N GLU A 14 19.93 -5.08 -20.19
CA GLU A 14 20.95 -4.92 -21.21
C GLU A 14 21.29 -3.44 -21.33
N THR A 15 22.42 -3.07 -20.73
CA THR A 15 22.92 -1.69 -20.68
C THR A 15 23.30 -1.29 -22.10
N SER A 16 22.71 -0.19 -22.59
CA SER A 16 22.97 0.29 -23.95
C SER A 16 24.44 0.63 -24.13
N LYS A 17 24.94 0.62 -25.38
CA LYS A 17 26.35 0.91 -25.69
C LYS A 17 26.79 2.28 -25.13
N GLU A 18 25.91 3.28 -25.19
CA GLU A 18 26.10 4.60 -24.58
C GLU A 18 26.27 4.56 -23.05
N GLN A 19 25.52 3.72 -22.35
CA GLN A 19 25.65 3.57 -20.90
C GLN A 19 26.98 2.90 -20.52
N LYS A 20 27.48 1.96 -21.34
CA LYS A 20 28.80 1.33 -21.13
C LYS A 20 29.94 2.32 -21.35
N ASP A 21 29.82 3.18 -22.36
CA ASP A 21 30.81 4.21 -22.64
C ASP A 21 30.85 5.27 -21.52
N LEU A 22 29.68 5.69 -21.00
CA LEU A 22 29.57 6.58 -19.84
C LEU A 22 30.17 6.00 -18.55
N ILE A 23 30.04 4.68 -18.33
CA ILE A 23 30.66 4.00 -17.18
C ILE A 23 32.19 3.95 -17.32
N SER A 24 32.71 3.84 -18.56
CA SER A 24 34.15 3.77 -18.85
C SER A 24 34.89 5.08 -18.58
N GLU A 25 34.20 6.22 -18.64
CA GLU A 25 34.75 7.54 -18.27
C GLU A 25 34.80 7.80 -16.75
N GLY A 26 34.26 6.89 -15.94
CA GLY A 26 34.10 7.05 -14.50
C GLY A 26 32.95 7.98 -14.12
N ILE A 27 32.31 7.71 -12.97
CA ILE A 27 31.26 8.58 -12.43
C ILE A 27 31.89 9.89 -11.95
N LYS A 28 31.64 11.00 -12.67
CA LYS A 28 32.16 12.34 -12.32
C LYS A 28 31.35 13.01 -11.21
N VAL A 29 30.04 12.76 -11.14
CA VAL A 29 29.12 13.33 -10.14
C VAL A 29 28.05 12.29 -9.77
N LEU A 30 27.77 12.14 -8.46
CA LEU A 30 26.68 11.32 -7.93
C LEU A 30 25.65 12.22 -7.24
N ILE A 31 24.42 12.25 -7.76
CA ILE A 31 23.27 12.84 -7.07
C ILE A 31 22.51 11.69 -6.41
N CYS A 32 22.43 11.70 -5.09
CA CYS A 32 21.80 10.65 -4.30
C CYS A 32 20.85 11.23 -3.24
N ASP A 33 19.95 10.39 -2.76
CA ASP A 33 19.04 10.73 -1.67
C ASP A 33 19.80 10.89 -0.35
N GLY A 34 19.72 12.08 0.26
CA GLY A 34 20.37 12.40 1.53
C GLY A 34 19.49 12.22 2.77
N THR A 35 18.24 11.75 2.64
CA THR A 35 17.23 11.84 3.70
C THR A 35 17.55 11.03 4.96
N LYS A 36 18.41 10.00 4.88
CA LYS A 36 18.72 9.11 6.02
C LYS A 36 20.23 8.88 6.26
N ILE A 37 21.11 9.78 5.81
CA ILE A 37 22.58 9.63 5.93
C ILE A 37 23.04 9.37 7.38
N HIS A 38 22.29 9.86 8.37
CA HIS A 38 22.66 9.80 9.79
C HIS A 38 22.03 8.62 10.56
N LYS A 39 21.17 7.81 9.94
CA LYS A 39 20.50 6.69 10.61
C LYS A 39 21.38 5.45 10.51
N GLY A 40 21.91 4.99 11.65
CA GLY A 40 22.89 3.90 11.70
C GLY A 40 22.36 2.52 11.28
N ILE A 41 21.04 2.32 11.27
CA ILE A 41 20.38 1.10 10.79
C ILE A 41 19.09 1.51 10.07
N VAL A 42 18.92 1.03 8.84
CA VAL A 42 17.65 1.08 8.11
C VAL A 42 17.14 -0.35 8.10
N GLU A 43 16.03 -0.59 8.80
CA GLU A 43 15.34 -1.89 8.76
C GLU A 43 14.85 -2.15 7.33
N SER A 44 14.99 -3.40 6.90
CA SER A 44 14.50 -3.84 5.60
C SER A 44 12.97 -3.96 5.62
N GLU A 45 12.34 -3.83 4.44
CA GLU A 45 10.88 -4.04 4.31
C GLU A 45 10.45 -5.46 4.72
N GLN A 46 11.33 -6.44 4.53
CA GLN A 46 11.12 -7.81 4.98
C GLN A 46 11.07 -7.90 6.52
N GLU A 47 12.01 -7.28 7.23
CA GLU A 47 12.01 -7.27 8.70
C GLU A 47 10.75 -6.58 9.25
N VAL A 48 10.27 -5.53 8.59
CA VAL A 48 9.01 -4.87 8.95
C VAL A 48 7.82 -5.81 8.79
N GLU A 49 7.73 -6.51 7.66
CA GLU A 49 6.67 -7.50 7.39
C GLU A 49 6.69 -8.64 8.43
N GLU A 50 7.85 -9.25 8.68
CA GLU A 50 8.00 -10.34 9.66
C GLU A 50 7.62 -9.91 11.09
N ASN A 51 7.98 -8.68 11.47
CA ASN A 51 7.64 -8.16 12.79
C ASN A 51 6.14 -7.88 12.92
N LEU A 52 5.50 -7.40 11.85
CA LEU A 52 4.05 -7.22 11.82
C LEU A 52 3.34 -8.57 11.91
N GLU A 53 3.74 -9.57 11.13
CA GLU A 53 3.15 -10.91 11.20
C GLU A 53 3.22 -11.50 12.63
N LYS A 54 4.38 -11.43 13.28
CA LYS A 54 4.53 -11.85 14.69
C LYS A 54 3.61 -11.09 15.63
N LEU A 55 3.41 -9.79 15.42
CA LEU A 55 2.49 -9.00 16.23
C LEU A 55 1.06 -9.51 16.08
N PHE A 56 0.64 -9.85 14.86
CA PHE A 56 -0.69 -10.37 14.56
C PHE A 56 -0.92 -11.80 15.09
N GLU A 57 0.08 -12.67 15.04
CA GLU A 57 -0.04 -14.04 15.57
C GLU A 57 -0.27 -14.06 17.08
N ASN A 58 0.38 -13.15 17.80
CA ASN A 58 0.44 -13.17 19.26
C ASN A 58 -0.68 -12.38 19.95
N ASN A 59 -1.46 -11.59 19.20
CA ASN A 59 -2.43 -10.68 19.79
C ASN A 59 -3.80 -10.84 19.13
N PRO A 60 -4.86 -11.14 19.91
CA PRO A 60 -6.22 -11.11 19.39
C PRO A 60 -6.62 -9.65 19.16
N PHE A 61 -6.80 -9.28 17.89
CA PHE A 61 -7.33 -7.99 17.49
C PHE A 61 -8.73 -8.18 16.88
N ASP A 62 -9.66 -7.28 17.23
CA ASP A 62 -10.96 -7.22 16.55
C ASP A 62 -10.84 -6.44 15.24
N PHE A 63 -10.03 -5.38 15.25
CA PHE A 63 -9.68 -4.61 14.07
C PHE A 63 -8.33 -3.92 14.25
N VAL A 64 -7.75 -3.47 13.14
CA VAL A 64 -6.49 -2.70 13.18
C VAL A 64 -6.62 -1.42 12.38
N LEU A 65 -6.27 -0.30 13.03
CA LEU A 65 -6.12 0.99 12.36
C LEU A 65 -4.70 1.11 11.84
N VAL A 66 -4.56 1.29 10.54
CA VAL A 66 -3.25 1.46 9.89
C VAL A 66 -3.12 2.86 9.31
N LYS A 67 -2.01 3.52 9.63
CA LYS A 67 -1.73 4.87 9.17
C LYS A 67 -0.38 4.91 8.45
N TYR A 68 -0.42 5.29 7.18
CA TYR A 68 0.76 5.55 6.36
C TYR A 68 0.41 6.59 5.29
N ASN A 69 1.42 7.06 4.55
CA ASN A 69 1.19 8.04 3.48
C ASN A 69 0.63 7.32 2.24
N ARG A 70 -0.33 7.90 1.52
CA ARG A 70 -0.88 7.32 0.27
C ARG A 70 0.19 6.89 -0.72
N ILE A 71 1.27 7.67 -0.82
CA ILE A 71 2.38 7.39 -1.76
C ILE A 71 3.28 6.23 -1.31
N ASP A 72 3.14 5.77 -0.06
CA ASP A 72 3.89 4.65 0.50
C ASP A 72 3.27 3.33 0.02
N TRP A 73 3.70 2.92 -1.17
CA TRP A 73 3.23 1.70 -1.83
C TRP A 73 3.63 0.44 -1.06
N ASP A 74 4.82 0.42 -0.48
CA ASP A 74 5.32 -0.76 0.24
C ASP A 74 4.46 -1.03 1.48
N ARG A 75 4.10 0.00 2.26
CA ARG A 75 3.17 -0.16 3.39
C ARG A 75 1.78 -0.64 2.95
N PHE A 76 1.23 -0.09 1.85
CA PHE A 76 -0.03 -0.60 1.30
C PHE A 76 0.06 -2.08 0.94
N ARG A 77 1.15 -2.49 0.27
CA ARG A 77 1.41 -3.89 -0.07
C ARG A 77 1.47 -4.76 1.18
N THR A 78 2.30 -4.41 2.17
CA THR A 78 2.48 -5.19 3.39
C THR A 78 1.16 -5.41 4.14
N PHE A 79 0.40 -4.36 4.44
CA PHE A 79 -0.85 -4.53 5.17
C PHE A 79 -1.94 -5.25 4.37
N SER A 80 -1.97 -5.04 3.05
CA SER A 80 -2.88 -5.77 2.17
C SER A 80 -2.53 -7.26 2.12
N SER A 81 -1.25 -7.61 2.06
CA SER A 81 -0.77 -9.00 2.11
C SER A 81 -1.13 -9.68 3.43
N ILE A 82 -0.89 -9.01 4.56
CA ILE A 82 -1.29 -9.52 5.87
C ILE A 82 -2.81 -9.73 5.91
N ALA A 83 -3.60 -8.74 5.51
CA ALA A 83 -5.06 -8.89 5.49
C ALA A 83 -5.49 -10.10 4.64
N LYS A 84 -4.88 -10.30 3.47
CA LYS A 84 -5.14 -11.45 2.60
C LYS A 84 -4.78 -12.78 3.26
N ASN A 85 -3.60 -12.87 3.86
CA ASN A 85 -3.07 -14.09 4.48
C ASN A 85 -3.95 -14.57 5.66
N TYR A 86 -4.51 -13.63 6.42
CA TYR A 86 -5.37 -13.92 7.56
C TYR A 86 -6.86 -14.01 7.19
N GLY A 87 -7.23 -13.75 5.93
CA GLY A 87 -8.63 -13.70 5.49
C GLY A 87 -9.42 -12.50 6.02
N TRP A 88 -8.71 -11.42 6.34
CA TRP A 88 -9.26 -10.17 6.86
C TRP A 88 -9.61 -9.21 5.72
N LYS A 89 -10.54 -8.28 6.00
CA LYS A 89 -10.89 -7.22 5.05
C LYS A 89 -9.91 -6.05 5.19
N TYR A 90 -9.47 -5.49 4.08
CA TYR A 90 -8.61 -4.31 4.03
C TYR A 90 -9.39 -3.11 3.49
N ILE A 91 -9.79 -2.19 4.37
CA ILE A 91 -10.67 -1.07 4.03
C ILE A 91 -9.86 0.18 3.75
N ILE A 92 -10.00 0.73 2.54
CA ILE A 92 -9.36 1.98 2.09
C ILE A 92 -10.41 3.02 1.66
N THR A 93 -10.03 4.29 1.52
CA THR A 93 -10.96 5.32 1.03
C THR A 93 -11.12 5.27 -0.49
N GLU A 94 -12.19 5.88 -1.03
CA GLU A 94 -12.37 6.02 -2.49
C GLU A 94 -11.19 6.72 -3.18
N MET A 95 -10.58 7.70 -2.52
CA MET A 95 -9.46 8.45 -3.10
C MET A 95 -8.23 7.56 -3.26
N ASP A 96 -7.96 6.73 -2.26
CA ASP A 96 -6.83 5.81 -2.26
C ASP A 96 -7.08 4.65 -3.23
N ALA A 97 -8.30 4.13 -3.27
CA ALA A 97 -8.70 3.12 -4.25
C ALA A 97 -8.51 3.62 -5.69
N TYR A 98 -8.89 4.86 -5.98
CA TYR A 98 -8.66 5.46 -7.29
C TYR A 98 -7.16 5.63 -7.58
N PHE A 99 -6.38 6.12 -6.60
CA PHE A 99 -4.93 6.26 -6.75
C PHE A 99 -4.24 4.92 -7.05
N TYR A 100 -4.51 3.88 -6.26
CA TYR A 100 -3.93 2.55 -6.46
C TYR A 100 -4.43 1.88 -7.73
N TYR A 101 -5.68 2.11 -8.14
CA TYR A 101 -6.17 1.66 -9.44
C TYR A 101 -5.36 2.26 -10.60
N LEU A 102 -5.07 3.56 -10.54
CA LEU A 102 -4.23 4.22 -11.56
C LEU A 102 -2.81 3.66 -11.57
N LEU A 103 -2.23 3.40 -10.40
CA LEU A 103 -0.92 2.73 -10.28
C LEU A 103 -0.94 1.33 -10.88
N ASN A 104 -1.96 0.51 -10.59
CA ASN A 104 -2.09 -0.82 -11.17
C ASN A 104 -2.19 -0.77 -12.70
N LYS A 105 -2.94 0.20 -13.24
CA LYS A 105 -3.17 0.34 -14.69
C LYS A 105 -1.94 0.87 -15.44
N LYS A 106 -1.20 1.81 -14.85
CA LYS A 106 -0.01 2.44 -15.44
C LYS A 106 1.27 2.03 -14.73
N ALA A 107 1.35 0.75 -14.37
CA ALA A 107 2.46 0.21 -13.60
C ALA A 107 3.78 0.26 -14.39
N ALA A 108 4.76 1.01 -13.86
CA ALA A 108 6.13 0.99 -14.39
C ALA A 108 6.87 -0.31 -14.03
N TYR A 109 6.49 -0.94 -12.91
CA TYR A 109 7.06 -2.19 -12.40
C TYR A 109 5.97 -3.22 -12.14
N SER A 110 6.29 -4.50 -12.30
CA SER A 110 5.33 -5.60 -12.07
C SER A 110 4.77 -5.59 -10.64
N THR A 111 5.59 -5.22 -9.66
CA THR A 111 5.23 -5.09 -8.24
C THR A 111 4.18 -4.01 -7.96
N MET A 112 3.94 -3.08 -8.88
CA MET A 112 2.87 -2.08 -8.74
C MET A 112 1.50 -2.59 -9.19
N ARG A 113 1.44 -3.81 -9.75
CA ARG A 113 0.18 -4.45 -10.15
C ARG A 113 -0.44 -5.29 -9.02
N ASP A 114 0.26 -5.42 -7.91
CA ASP A 114 -0.11 -6.25 -6.76
C ASP A 114 0.26 -5.53 -5.44
N PRO A 115 -0.69 -5.17 -4.57
CA PRO A 115 -2.11 -5.54 -4.61
C PRO A 115 -2.89 -4.83 -5.72
N ASN A 116 -3.94 -5.48 -6.21
CA ASN A 116 -4.78 -5.01 -7.29
C ASN A 116 -6.19 -4.66 -6.83
N ILE A 117 -6.59 -3.40 -7.02
CA ILE A 117 -7.89 -2.93 -6.53
C ILE A 117 -9.08 -3.73 -7.09
N ILE A 118 -9.01 -4.24 -8.32
CA ILE A 118 -10.10 -4.98 -8.95
C ILE A 118 -10.06 -6.48 -8.60
N ARG A 119 -8.88 -7.09 -8.66
CA ARG A 119 -8.69 -8.54 -8.52
C ARG A 119 -8.69 -9.02 -7.07
N ASP A 120 -8.18 -8.21 -6.14
CA ASP A 120 -8.01 -8.64 -4.76
C ASP A 120 -9.29 -8.39 -3.94
N ASP A 121 -10.01 -9.48 -3.66
CA ASP A 121 -11.35 -9.47 -3.06
C ASP A 121 -11.37 -9.08 -1.58
N HIS A 122 -10.23 -9.15 -0.90
CA HIS A 122 -10.10 -8.70 0.48
C HIS A 122 -10.07 -7.17 0.60
N ILE A 123 -9.90 -6.42 -0.50
CA ILE A 123 -9.86 -4.95 -0.48
C ILE A 123 -11.27 -4.36 -0.63
N TYR A 124 -11.68 -3.55 0.35
CA TYR A 124 -12.96 -2.86 0.40
C TYR A 124 -12.77 -1.34 0.36
N ILE A 125 -13.79 -0.63 -0.14
CA ILE A 125 -13.71 0.82 -0.38
C ILE A 125 -14.78 1.55 0.42
N LEU A 126 -14.36 2.45 1.30
CA LEU A 126 -15.23 3.27 2.12
C LEU A 126 -15.76 4.49 1.33
N LYS A 127 -17.09 4.55 1.15
CA LYS A 127 -17.79 5.61 0.42
C LYS A 127 -17.83 6.93 1.19
N SER A 128 -17.45 7.99 0.48
CA SER A 128 -17.60 9.39 0.88
C SER A 128 -18.93 9.95 0.36
N GLY A 129 -20.05 9.34 0.74
CA GLY A 129 -21.40 9.82 0.38
C GLY A 129 -21.67 9.87 -1.14
N PRO A 130 -22.52 10.80 -1.62
CA PRO A 130 -22.76 10.99 -3.06
C PRO A 130 -21.49 11.48 -3.80
N PRO A 131 -21.25 11.03 -5.05
CA PRO A 131 -20.03 11.36 -5.77
C PRO A 131 -20.05 12.84 -6.20
N ARG A 132 -19.07 13.61 -5.73
CA ARG A 132 -18.92 15.05 -6.03
C ARG A 132 -17.92 15.29 -7.16
N TYR A 133 -16.92 14.42 -7.30
CA TYR A 133 -15.84 14.57 -8.27
C TYR A 133 -15.92 13.53 -9.38
N LYS A 134 -15.35 13.86 -10.55
CA LYS A 134 -15.31 12.95 -11.71
C LYS A 134 -14.59 11.63 -11.38
N TRP A 135 -13.46 11.70 -10.68
CA TRP A 135 -12.68 10.52 -10.27
C TRP A 135 -13.48 9.57 -9.34
N GLN A 136 -14.37 10.10 -8.50
CA GLN A 136 -15.25 9.29 -7.64
C GLN A 136 -16.27 8.50 -8.48
N LYS A 137 -16.87 9.16 -9.47
CA LYS A 137 -17.80 8.51 -10.40
C LYS A 137 -17.07 7.41 -11.19
N GLU A 138 -15.85 7.70 -11.64
CA GLU A 138 -15.02 6.79 -12.41
C GLU A 138 -14.68 5.52 -11.61
N ILE A 139 -14.16 5.64 -10.39
CA ILE A 139 -13.82 4.44 -9.59
C ILE A 139 -15.06 3.60 -9.27
N ARG A 140 -16.21 4.22 -8.98
CA ARG A 140 -17.47 3.50 -8.75
C ARG A 140 -17.91 2.75 -10.00
N GLN A 141 -17.86 3.38 -11.17
CA GLN A 141 -18.21 2.75 -12.44
C GLN A 141 -17.25 1.60 -12.79
N ILE A 142 -15.95 1.78 -12.60
CA ILE A 142 -14.95 0.73 -12.82
C ILE A 142 -15.27 -0.51 -11.97
N MET A 143 -15.53 -0.31 -10.68
CA MET A 143 -15.86 -1.40 -9.75
C MET A 143 -17.19 -2.06 -10.10
N ASP A 144 -18.18 -1.29 -10.55
CA ASP A 144 -19.48 -1.80 -10.99
C ASP A 144 -19.36 -2.67 -12.25
N ILE A 145 -18.71 -2.15 -13.30
CA ILE A 145 -18.43 -2.89 -14.55
C ILE A 145 -17.60 -4.15 -14.27
N SER A 146 -16.71 -4.12 -13.28
CA SER A 146 -15.91 -5.29 -12.90
C SER A 146 -16.67 -6.31 -12.05
N GLY A 147 -17.96 -6.09 -11.75
CA GLY A 147 -18.76 -6.98 -10.89
C GLY A 147 -18.38 -6.91 -9.41
N LYS A 148 -17.75 -5.82 -8.98
CA LYS A 148 -17.16 -5.63 -7.64
C LYS A 148 -17.81 -4.50 -6.85
N ALA A 149 -18.98 -4.01 -7.26
CA ALA A 149 -19.73 -2.96 -6.56
C ALA A 149 -20.06 -3.30 -5.09
N GLY A 150 -20.20 -4.59 -4.76
CA GLY A 150 -20.45 -5.07 -3.40
C GLY A 150 -19.30 -4.81 -2.41
N ARG A 151 -18.11 -4.40 -2.89
CA ARG A 151 -16.97 -4.05 -2.03
C ARG A 151 -17.00 -2.61 -1.52
N PHE A 152 -18.02 -1.84 -1.87
CA PHE A 152 -18.23 -0.52 -1.28
C PHE A 152 -18.96 -0.60 0.06
N LEU A 153 -18.39 0.06 1.05
CA LEU A 153 -18.94 0.17 2.40
C LEU A 153 -19.30 1.62 2.70
N ASN A 154 -20.31 1.84 3.52
CA ASN A 154 -20.56 3.12 4.17
C ASN A 154 -19.94 3.13 5.57
N PHE A 155 -19.81 4.31 6.17
CA PHE A 155 -19.29 4.45 7.53
C PHE A 155 -20.12 3.69 8.58
N HIS A 156 -21.45 3.58 8.40
CA HIS A 156 -22.29 2.83 9.32
C HIS A 156 -22.08 1.31 9.23
N ASP A 157 -21.64 0.82 8.05
CA ASP A 157 -21.37 -0.60 7.83
C ASP A 157 -20.13 -1.07 8.63
N LEU A 158 -19.23 -0.15 9.00
CA LEU A 158 -18.06 -0.46 9.84
C LEU A 158 -18.47 -1.05 11.18
N ARG A 159 -19.59 -0.61 11.75
CA ARG A 159 -20.10 -1.14 13.04
C ARG A 159 -20.67 -2.54 12.93
N SER A 160 -21.20 -2.91 11.77
CA SER A 160 -21.83 -4.22 11.53
C SER A 160 -20.91 -5.21 10.82
N LEU A 161 -19.67 -4.80 10.53
CA LEU A 161 -18.68 -5.59 9.82
C LEU A 161 -18.16 -6.80 10.63
N GLY A 162 -18.41 -6.78 11.95
CA GLY A 162 -17.88 -7.75 12.90
C GLY A 162 -16.40 -7.51 13.15
N ASP A 163 -15.67 -8.58 13.45
CA ASP A 163 -14.23 -8.53 13.68
C ASP A 163 -13.45 -8.83 12.39
N ARG A 164 -12.13 -8.73 12.44
CA ARG A 164 -11.17 -9.11 11.39
C ARG A 164 -11.13 -8.19 10.18
N TYR A 165 -10.89 -6.90 10.44
CA TYR A 165 -10.63 -5.94 9.37
C TYR A 165 -9.56 -4.92 9.74
N PHE A 166 -8.92 -4.41 8.69
CA PHE A 166 -8.02 -3.28 8.73
C PHE A 166 -8.76 -2.05 8.22
N VAL A 167 -8.52 -0.90 8.85
CA VAL A 167 -8.96 0.39 8.32
C VAL A 167 -7.74 1.26 8.09
N TYR A 168 -7.50 1.55 6.82
CA TYR A 168 -6.48 2.50 6.42
C TYR A 168 -6.98 3.94 6.60
N ILE A 169 -6.14 4.74 7.24
CA ILE A 169 -6.35 6.17 7.44
C ILE A 169 -5.13 6.98 7.02
N THR A 170 -5.36 8.01 6.22
CA THR A 170 -4.38 9.10 6.00
C THR A 170 -4.40 10.11 7.15
N HIS A 171 -5.55 10.25 7.81
CA HIS A 171 -5.79 11.18 8.92
C HIS A 171 -6.87 10.61 9.84
N LEU A 172 -6.74 10.86 11.15
CA LEU A 172 -7.82 10.61 12.10
C LEU A 172 -8.92 11.66 11.86
N ASN A 173 -10.16 11.20 11.71
CA ASN A 173 -11.33 12.05 11.57
C ASN A 173 -12.37 11.60 12.60
N ASP A 174 -12.97 12.55 13.32
CA ASP A 174 -13.98 12.31 14.35
C ASP A 174 -15.14 11.43 13.84
N ARG A 175 -15.53 11.61 12.58
CA ARG A 175 -16.56 10.77 11.94
C ARG A 175 -16.14 9.31 11.88
N LEU A 176 -14.88 9.02 11.58
CA LEU A 176 -14.40 7.64 11.56
C LEU A 176 -14.35 7.09 12.99
N MET A 177 -13.77 7.84 13.92
CA MET A 177 -13.64 7.41 15.32
C MET A 177 -15.00 7.12 15.95
N HIS A 178 -16.00 7.98 15.73
CA HIS A 178 -17.36 7.73 16.19
C HIS A 178 -17.96 6.45 15.60
N ASN A 179 -17.61 6.06 14.36
CA ASN A 179 -18.12 4.84 13.74
C ASN A 179 -17.30 3.58 14.10
N LEU A 180 -16.11 3.73 14.67
CA LEU A 180 -15.28 2.64 15.20
C LEU A 180 -15.43 2.46 16.71
N ASP A 181 -16.17 3.32 17.39
CA ASP A 181 -16.45 3.21 18.82
C ASP A 181 -17.45 2.06 19.04
N PHE A 182 -16.91 0.87 19.32
CA PHE A 182 -17.67 -0.31 19.72
C PHE A 182 -17.90 -0.24 21.23
N LYS A 183 -19.17 -0.16 21.64
CA LYS A 183 -19.58 -0.38 23.02
C LYS A 183 -19.59 -1.85 23.36
#